data_AF-A0A183TJP1-F1
#
_entry.id   AF-A0A183TJP1-F1
#
_cell.length_a   1.000
_cell.length_b   1.000
_cell.length_c   1.000
_cell.angle_alpha   90.00
_cell.angle_beta   90.00
_cell.angle_gamma   90.00
#
_symmetry.space_group_name_H-M   'P 1'
#
loop_
_entity.id
_entity.type
_entity.pdbx_description
1 polymer ?
#
loop_
_entity_poly.entity_id
_entity_poly.type
_entity_poly.pdbx_seq_one_letter_code
_entity_poly.pdbx_strand_id
1 'polypeptide(L)'
;MFPYPSGRLHMGHLRVYTVADVLARYYRSRNHTVIFPMGWDAFGLPAENAAIDRSILPSVWTSDNINSMREQLTRDMLLSLDWTRELSTCDPSYYKWTQWLFIKLYKAGLAYRRLAIVNWDPVDQTVLANELVDAEGKSWRSGAVVMKRVMRQWYFRTLAYSKVGQTVDVCSDKADFTHSSDDFYL
;
A
#
# COMPACT_ATOMS: atom_id res chain seq x y z
N MET A 1 3.68 -4.96 10.80
CA MET A 1 3.53 -4.01 9.69
C MET A 1 4.82 -3.22 9.58
N PHE A 2 5.31 -3.00 8.38
CA PHE A 2 6.54 -2.26 8.12
C PHE A 2 6.18 -0.81 7.76
N PRO A 3 7.05 0.19 8.01
CA PRO A 3 6.63 1.59 8.00
C PRO A 3 6.65 2.22 6.59
N TYR A 4 5.86 3.28 6.42
CA TYR A 4 6.04 4.24 5.33
C TYR A 4 7.30 5.09 5.59
N PRO A 5 8.23 5.22 4.64
CA PRO A 5 9.42 6.07 4.77
C PRO A 5 9.09 7.53 4.46
N SER A 6 8.14 8.09 5.20
CA SER A 6 7.64 9.46 5.00
C SER A 6 8.28 10.49 5.94
N GLY A 7 9.30 10.10 6.72
CA GLY A 7 9.99 10.97 7.68
C GLY A 7 10.75 10.17 8.73
N ARG A 8 10.61 10.56 10.02
CA ARG A 8 11.25 9.87 11.15
C ARG A 8 10.27 8.94 11.86
N LEU A 9 10.80 7.89 12.50
CA LEU A 9 10.01 7.04 13.38
C LEU A 9 9.61 7.80 14.64
N HIS A 10 8.42 7.48 15.15
CA HIS A 10 7.83 8.08 16.35
C HIS A 10 7.50 7.02 17.40
N MET A 11 7.07 7.42 18.59
CA MET A 11 6.79 6.52 19.72
C MET A 11 5.80 5.38 19.41
N GLY A 12 4.81 5.62 18.54
CA GLY A 12 3.93 4.55 18.05
C GLY A 12 4.69 3.41 17.34
N HIS A 13 5.68 3.74 16.51
CA HIS A 13 6.53 2.75 15.85
C HIS A 13 7.36 1.97 16.86
N LEU A 14 8.01 2.69 17.79
CA LEU A 14 8.80 2.08 18.86
C LEU A 14 7.95 1.07 19.63
N ARG A 15 6.75 1.45 20.08
CA ARG A 15 5.84 0.56 20.81
C ARG A 15 5.57 -0.74 20.06
N VAL A 16 5.19 -0.66 18.78
CA VAL A 16 4.83 -1.85 17.99
C VAL A 16 6.04 -2.75 17.74
N TYR A 17 7.20 -2.15 17.42
CA TYR A 17 8.40 -2.92 17.09
C TYR A 17 9.09 -3.51 18.31
N THR A 18 9.07 -2.82 19.45
CA THR A 18 9.58 -3.36 20.72
C THR A 18 8.81 -4.61 21.16
N VAL A 19 7.48 -4.63 21.01
CA VAL A 19 6.69 -5.83 21.34
C VAL A 19 7.11 -7.02 20.49
N ALA A 20 7.31 -6.82 19.19
CA ALA A 20 7.79 -7.86 18.28
C ALA A 20 9.23 -8.29 18.62
N ASP A 21 10.10 -7.35 18.98
CA ASP A 21 11.49 -7.63 19.36
C ASP A 21 11.60 -8.44 20.66
N VAL A 22 10.76 -8.14 21.66
CA VAL A 22 10.67 -8.93 22.90
C VAL A 22 10.30 -10.38 22.59
N LEU A 23 9.30 -10.61 21.73
CA LEU A 23 8.92 -11.95 21.32
C LEU A 23 10.06 -12.62 20.53
N ALA A 24 10.69 -11.92 19.60
CA ALA A 24 11.77 -12.46 18.80
C ALA A 24 12.94 -12.93 19.69
N ARG A 25 13.33 -12.11 20.67
CA ARG A 25 14.38 -12.45 21.65
C ARG A 25 13.96 -13.61 22.54
N TYR A 26 12.72 -13.63 23.03
CA TYR A 26 12.19 -14.72 23.86
C TYR A 26 12.20 -16.07 23.13
N TYR A 27 11.79 -16.11 21.86
CA TYR A 27 11.81 -17.36 21.09
C TYR A 27 13.24 -17.76 20.71
N ARG A 28 14.13 -16.81 20.39
CA ARG A 28 15.56 -17.09 20.18
C ARG A 28 16.23 -17.68 21.43
N SER A 29 15.92 -17.16 22.61
CA SER A 29 16.46 -17.68 23.88
C SER A 29 15.94 -19.08 24.22
N ARG A 30 14.85 -19.53 23.58
CA ARG A 30 14.33 -20.90 23.68
C ARG A 30 14.73 -21.79 22.50
N ASN A 31 15.82 -21.44 21.82
CA ASN A 31 16.40 -22.20 20.70
C ASN A 31 15.47 -22.36 19.48
N HIS A 32 14.49 -21.46 19.30
CA HIS A 32 13.72 -21.41 18.06
C HIS A 32 14.46 -20.61 16.99
N THR A 33 14.34 -21.06 15.73
CA THR A 33 14.74 -20.26 14.57
C THR A 33 13.71 -19.15 14.35
N VAL A 34 14.12 -17.89 14.56
CA VAL A 34 13.23 -16.72 14.44
C VAL A 34 13.67 -15.85 13.27
N ILE A 35 12.76 -15.65 12.32
CA ILE A 35 12.88 -14.65 11.26
C ILE A 35 12.17 -13.39 11.76
N PHE A 36 12.94 -12.33 12.01
CA PHE A 36 12.41 -11.02 12.42
C PHE A 36 12.94 -9.93 11.47
N PRO A 37 12.34 -9.80 10.28
CA PRO A 37 12.82 -8.92 9.23
C PRO A 37 12.18 -7.53 9.34
N MET A 38 12.69 -6.60 8.55
CA MET A 38 12.08 -5.29 8.32
C MET A 38 12.03 -4.97 6.83
N GLY A 39 11.16 -4.05 6.43
CA GLY A 39 11.15 -3.52 5.07
C GLY A 39 10.57 -2.12 5.05
N TRP A 40 10.33 -1.59 3.85
CA TRP A 40 9.86 -0.21 3.65
C TRP A 40 8.68 -0.17 2.69
N ASP A 41 7.53 0.36 3.13
CA ASP A 41 6.37 0.58 2.25
C ASP A 41 6.55 1.91 1.54
N ALA A 42 7.33 1.88 0.47
CA ALA A 42 8.04 3.00 -0.11
C ALA A 42 7.34 3.63 -1.34
N PHE A 43 6.14 3.19 -1.69
CA PHE A 43 5.32 3.79 -2.74
C PHE A 43 4.11 4.54 -2.17
N GLY A 44 3.47 5.32 -3.05
CA GLY A 44 2.19 5.95 -2.79
C GLY A 44 2.29 7.36 -2.22
N LEU A 45 1.11 7.93 -1.98
CA LEU A 45 0.94 9.33 -1.62
C LEU A 45 1.82 9.77 -0.43
N PRO A 46 2.00 8.99 0.66
CA PRO A 46 2.79 9.42 1.82
C PRO A 46 4.18 9.94 1.47
N ALA A 47 4.94 9.15 0.69
CA ALA A 47 6.28 9.50 0.25
C ALA A 47 6.26 10.59 -0.84
N GLU A 48 5.29 10.51 -1.77
CA GLU A 48 5.18 11.43 -2.90
C GLU A 48 4.86 12.87 -2.45
N ASN A 49 3.79 13.10 -1.68
CA ASN A 49 3.42 14.44 -1.25
C ASN A 49 4.51 15.06 -0.35
N ALA A 50 5.14 14.26 0.52
CA ALA A 50 6.21 14.76 1.39
C ALA A 50 7.44 15.23 0.59
N ALA A 51 7.71 14.60 -0.55
CA ALA A 51 8.76 15.00 -1.48
C ALA A 51 8.35 16.24 -2.29
N ILE A 52 7.10 16.31 -2.76
CA ILE A 52 6.54 17.49 -3.47
C ILE A 52 6.59 18.74 -2.58
N ASP A 53 6.15 18.65 -1.32
CA ASP A 53 6.16 19.77 -0.36
C ASP A 53 7.57 20.35 -0.14
N ARG A 54 8.60 19.54 -0.38
CA ARG A 54 10.02 19.89 -0.20
C ARG A 54 10.73 20.20 -1.52
N SER A 55 10.04 20.08 -2.65
CA SER A 55 10.64 20.19 -3.98
C SER A 55 11.81 19.22 -4.21
N ILE A 56 11.70 18.00 -3.68
CA ILE A 56 12.71 16.93 -3.80
C ILE A 56 12.13 15.79 -4.63
N LEU A 57 12.98 15.06 -5.36
CA LEU A 57 12.55 13.85 -6.06
C LEU A 57 12.06 12.78 -5.06
N PRO A 58 10.88 12.17 -5.28
CA PRO A 58 10.35 11.14 -4.36
C PRO A 58 11.30 9.98 -4.11
N SER A 59 12.09 9.57 -5.11
CA SER A 59 13.09 8.52 -4.98
C SER A 59 14.21 8.87 -3.99
N VAL A 60 14.70 10.11 -4.05
CA VAL A 60 15.75 10.63 -3.15
C VAL A 60 15.20 10.74 -1.74
N TRP A 61 14.05 11.41 -1.58
CA TRP A 61 13.37 11.57 -0.29
C TRP A 61 13.11 10.23 0.40
N THR A 62 12.61 9.26 -0.36
CA THR A 62 12.31 7.91 0.13
C THR A 62 13.59 7.19 0.56
N SER A 63 14.65 7.24 -0.25
CA SER A 63 15.94 6.63 0.05
C SER A 63 16.57 7.21 1.33
N ASP A 64 16.55 8.54 1.46
CA ASP A 64 17.11 9.24 2.62
C ASP A 64 16.36 8.89 3.91
N ASN A 65 15.02 8.84 3.85
CA ASN A 65 14.22 8.43 5.00
C ASN A 65 14.43 6.97 5.36
N ILE A 66 14.53 6.06 4.39
CA ILE A 66 14.85 4.64 4.63
C ILE A 66 16.16 4.53 5.41
N ASN A 67 17.21 5.23 4.98
CA ASN A 67 18.51 5.21 5.65
C ASN A 67 18.39 5.75 7.09
N SER A 68 17.74 6.91 7.28
CA SER A 68 17.56 7.51 8.61
C SER A 68 16.73 6.62 9.55
N MET A 69 15.68 6.00 9.05
CA MET A 69 14.82 5.11 9.85
C MET A 69 15.51 3.79 10.16
N ARG A 70 16.31 3.24 9.23
CA ARG A 70 17.15 2.07 9.48
C ARG A 70 18.14 2.32 10.61
N GLU A 71 18.77 3.49 10.60
CA GLU A 71 19.66 3.93 11.68
C GLU A 71 18.92 4.04 13.00
N GLN A 72 17.74 4.68 13.03
CA GLN A 72 16.92 4.78 14.24
C GLN A 72 16.54 3.39 14.80
N LEU A 73 16.08 2.46 13.96
CA LEU A 73 15.74 1.10 14.39
C LEU A 73 16.96 0.34 14.95
N THR A 74 18.14 0.57 14.37
CA THR A 74 19.36 -0.18 14.72
C THR A 74 20.12 0.42 15.89
N ARG A 75 20.31 1.74 15.91
CA ARG A 75 21.18 2.46 16.84
C ARG A 75 20.43 3.02 18.03
N ASP A 76 19.24 3.58 17.79
CA ASP A 76 18.47 4.24 18.85
C ASP A 76 17.53 3.27 19.56
N MET A 77 16.86 2.40 18.80
CA MET A 77 15.89 1.42 19.32
C MET A 77 16.48 0.04 19.60
N LEU A 78 17.68 -0.24 19.09
CA LEU A 78 18.44 -1.48 19.31
C LEU A 78 17.65 -2.77 19.01
N LEU A 79 16.82 -2.74 17.96
CA LEU A 79 16.01 -3.89 17.58
C LEU A 79 16.86 -4.99 16.94
N SER A 80 16.52 -6.25 17.23
CA SER A 80 17.25 -7.44 16.75
C SER A 80 16.76 -7.92 15.38
N LEU A 81 16.73 -6.99 14.42
CA LEU A 81 16.22 -7.20 13.06
C LEU A 81 17.22 -7.95 12.17
N ASP A 82 16.70 -8.82 11.31
CA ASP A 82 17.44 -9.48 10.24
C ASP A 82 17.47 -8.61 8.98
N TRP A 83 18.50 -7.77 8.89
CA TRP A 83 18.70 -6.89 7.74
C TRP A 83 19.12 -7.60 6.45
N THR A 84 19.47 -8.90 6.50
CA THR A 84 19.75 -9.66 5.27
C THR A 84 18.50 -9.92 4.45
N ARG A 85 17.33 -9.71 5.04
CA ARG A 85 15.99 -9.89 4.44
C ARG A 85 15.25 -8.57 4.26
N GLU A 86 15.97 -7.46 4.26
CA GLU A 86 15.38 -6.15 4.00
C GLU A 86 14.81 -6.06 2.59
N LEU A 87 13.67 -5.38 2.47
CA LEU A 87 13.04 -5.07 1.19
C LEU A 87 12.51 -3.63 1.18
N SER A 88 12.42 -3.05 0.00
CA SER A 88 11.71 -1.80 -0.24
C SER A 88 10.73 -2.00 -1.38
N THR A 89 9.47 -1.58 -1.22
CA THR A 89 8.43 -1.83 -2.23
C THR A 89 8.66 -1.05 -3.52
N CYS A 90 9.48 0.02 -3.48
CA CYS A 90 9.87 0.81 -4.65
C CYS A 90 11.05 0.24 -5.45
N ASP A 91 11.69 -0.84 -4.97
CA ASP A 91 12.81 -1.48 -5.67
C ASP A 91 12.32 -2.31 -6.88
N PRO A 92 12.95 -2.19 -8.08
CA PRO A 92 12.62 -3.02 -9.24
C PRO A 92 12.66 -4.52 -8.99
N SER A 93 13.55 -4.99 -8.14
CA SER A 93 13.64 -6.40 -7.72
C SER A 93 12.41 -6.87 -6.94
N TYR A 94 11.69 -5.95 -6.30
CA TYR A 94 10.44 -6.22 -5.58
C TYR A 94 9.22 -6.06 -6.50
N TYR A 95 8.99 -4.86 -7.06
CA TYR A 95 7.73 -4.56 -7.75
C TYR A 95 7.54 -5.33 -9.07
N LYS A 96 8.61 -5.89 -9.65
CA LYS A 96 8.50 -6.79 -10.81
C LYS A 96 7.57 -7.97 -10.54
N TRP A 97 7.53 -8.46 -9.29
CA TRP A 97 6.65 -9.57 -8.90
C TRP A 97 5.21 -9.12 -8.77
N THR A 98 4.97 -7.88 -8.32
CA THR A 98 3.64 -7.25 -8.29
C THR A 98 3.10 -7.06 -9.70
N GLN A 99 3.93 -6.56 -10.64
CA GLN A 99 3.58 -6.44 -12.05
C GLN A 99 3.28 -7.81 -12.68
N TRP A 100 4.12 -8.81 -12.42
CA TRP A 100 3.90 -10.18 -12.87
C TRP A 100 2.57 -10.75 -12.34
N LEU A 101 2.29 -10.60 -11.04
CA LEU A 101 1.06 -11.06 -10.42
C LEU A 101 -0.17 -10.37 -11.03
N PHE A 102 -0.10 -9.05 -11.23
CA PHE A 102 -1.15 -8.30 -11.88
C PHE A 102 -1.48 -8.85 -13.27
N ILE A 103 -0.46 -9.12 -14.09
CA ILE A 103 -0.65 -9.72 -15.43
C ILE A 103 -1.29 -11.10 -15.34
N LYS A 104 -0.93 -11.92 -14.34
CA LYS A 104 -1.57 -13.23 -14.12
C LYS A 104 -3.05 -13.08 -13.75
N LEU A 105 -3.37 -12.16 -12.85
CA LEU A 105 -4.76 -11.86 -12.46
C LEU A 105 -5.57 -11.31 -13.63
N TYR A 106 -4.97 -10.45 -14.46
CA TYR A 106 -5.60 -9.91 -15.66
C TYR A 106 -5.94 -11.02 -16.66
N LYS A 107 -4.98 -11.91 -16.96
CA LYS A 107 -5.20 -13.06 -17.85
C LYS A 107 -6.25 -14.04 -17.33
N ALA A 108 -6.42 -14.14 -16.02
CA ALA A 108 -7.46 -14.95 -15.38
C ALA A 108 -8.83 -14.23 -15.30
N GLY A 109 -8.95 -13.00 -15.81
CA GLY A 109 -10.18 -12.20 -15.70
C GLY A 109 -10.47 -11.68 -14.30
N LEU A 110 -9.52 -11.78 -13.36
CA LEU A 110 -9.63 -11.33 -11.97
C LEU A 110 -9.21 -9.87 -11.78
N ALA A 111 -8.32 -9.36 -12.62
CA ALA A 111 -8.07 -7.92 -12.77
C ALA A 111 -8.71 -7.43 -14.06
N TYR A 112 -9.42 -6.31 -14.04
CA TYR A 112 -10.14 -5.80 -15.21
C TYR A 112 -10.28 -4.29 -15.16
N ARG A 113 -10.55 -3.68 -16.32
CA ARG A 113 -10.71 -2.24 -16.46
C ARG A 113 -12.13 -1.91 -16.89
N ARG A 114 -12.81 -1.01 -16.17
CA ARG A 114 -14.16 -0.55 -16.53
C ARG A 114 -14.33 0.94 -16.29
N LEU A 115 -15.32 1.53 -16.96
CA LEU A 115 -15.79 2.87 -16.64
C LEU A 115 -16.64 2.78 -15.36
N ALA A 116 -16.34 3.62 -14.38
CA ALA A 116 -17.05 3.62 -13.11
C ALA A 116 -17.05 5.03 -12.51
N ILE A 117 -18.03 5.26 -11.62
CA ILE A 117 -18.03 6.42 -10.74
C ILE A 117 -17.03 6.13 -9.62
N VAL A 118 -16.00 6.96 -9.51
CA VAL A 118 -14.92 6.81 -8.53
C VAL A 118 -14.90 7.95 -7.53
N ASN A 119 -14.36 7.67 -6.34
CA ASN A 119 -14.02 8.67 -5.34
C ASN A 119 -12.79 9.44 -5.82
N TRP A 120 -12.89 10.76 -5.92
CA TRP A 120 -11.82 11.64 -6.36
C TRP A 120 -11.45 12.61 -5.25
N ASP A 121 -10.17 12.60 -4.87
CA ASP A 121 -9.59 13.62 -3.99
C ASP A 121 -9.17 14.83 -4.84
N PRO A 122 -9.78 16.02 -4.65
CA PRO A 122 -9.42 17.21 -5.42
C PRO A 122 -8.07 17.83 -5.01
N VAL A 123 -7.58 17.53 -3.81
CA VAL A 123 -6.30 18.05 -3.28
C VAL A 123 -5.16 17.15 -3.72
N ASP A 124 -5.26 15.84 -3.44
CA ASP A 124 -4.24 14.85 -3.86
C ASP A 124 -4.33 14.50 -5.35
N GLN A 125 -5.36 15.00 -6.05
CA GLN A 125 -5.61 14.80 -7.48
C GLN A 125 -5.54 13.32 -7.90
N THR A 126 -6.14 12.45 -7.11
CA THR A 126 -6.09 11.01 -7.32
C THR A 126 -7.41 10.32 -7.00
N VAL A 127 -7.55 9.09 -7.50
CA VAL A 127 -8.68 8.23 -7.18
C VAL A 127 -8.43 7.54 -5.84
N LEU A 128 -9.45 7.55 -4.98
CA LEU A 128 -9.44 6.86 -3.70
C LEU A 128 -10.26 5.56 -3.77
N ALA A 129 -9.78 4.53 -3.10
CA ALA A 129 -10.60 3.36 -2.78
C ALA A 129 -11.69 3.73 -1.75
N ASN A 130 -12.72 2.91 -1.59
CA ASN A 130 -13.81 3.19 -0.65
C ASN A 130 -13.29 3.25 0.80
N GLU A 131 -12.32 2.40 1.13
CA GLU A 131 -11.69 2.27 2.44
C GLU A 131 -10.84 3.49 2.83
N LEU A 132 -10.57 4.39 1.87
CA LEU A 132 -9.81 5.61 2.05
C LEU A 132 -10.71 6.86 2.17
N VAL A 133 -12.02 6.66 2.28
CA VAL A 133 -13.02 7.71 2.53
C VAL A 133 -13.64 7.47 3.90
N ASP A 134 -13.62 8.49 4.76
CA ASP A 134 -14.21 8.41 6.10
C ASP A 134 -15.75 8.47 6.08
N ALA A 135 -16.37 8.32 7.26
CA ALA A 135 -17.83 8.30 7.40
C ALA A 135 -18.48 9.63 6.99
N GLU A 136 -17.74 10.73 7.08
CA GLU A 136 -18.15 12.08 6.68
C GLU A 136 -17.91 12.36 5.18
N GLY A 137 -17.42 11.38 4.41
CA GLY A 137 -17.19 11.50 2.97
C GLY A 137 -15.91 12.27 2.61
N LYS A 138 -14.93 12.32 3.51
CA LYS A 138 -13.65 13.00 3.30
C LYS A 138 -12.51 12.01 3.08
N SER A 139 -11.49 12.48 2.37
CA SER A 139 -10.25 11.74 2.19
C SER A 139 -9.56 11.50 3.52
N TRP A 140 -9.16 10.26 3.78
CA TRP A 140 -8.45 9.85 5.01
C TRP A 140 -7.18 10.67 5.28
N ARG A 141 -6.60 11.27 4.23
CA ARG A 141 -5.32 11.98 4.32
C ARG A 141 -5.47 13.48 4.15
N SER A 142 -6.01 13.93 3.03
CA SER A 142 -6.10 15.37 2.74
C SER A 142 -7.20 16.06 3.55
N GLY A 143 -8.16 15.29 4.08
CA GLY A 143 -9.36 15.81 4.73
C GLY A 143 -10.32 16.51 3.77
N ALA A 144 -10.03 16.51 2.46
CA ALA A 144 -10.88 17.13 1.45
C ALA A 144 -12.16 16.33 1.26
N VAL A 145 -13.26 17.04 0.99
CA VAL A 145 -14.54 16.41 0.63
C VAL A 145 -14.37 15.70 -0.71
N VAL A 146 -14.66 14.41 -0.73
CA VAL A 146 -14.47 13.56 -1.90
C VAL A 146 -15.53 13.89 -2.95
N MET A 147 -15.07 14.03 -4.21
CA MET A 147 -15.96 14.23 -5.35
C MET A 147 -16.21 12.91 -6.07
N LYS A 148 -17.34 12.81 -6.78
CA LYS A 148 -17.62 11.68 -7.67
C LYS A 148 -17.23 12.07 -9.11
N ARG A 149 -16.38 11.25 -9.75
CA ARG A 149 -16.01 11.42 -11.16
C ARG A 149 -16.20 10.14 -11.93
N VAL A 150 -16.61 10.23 -13.19
CA VAL A 150 -16.66 9.08 -14.10
C VAL A 150 -15.27 8.90 -14.70
N MET A 151 -14.63 7.76 -14.44
CA MET A 151 -13.28 7.48 -14.94
C MET A 151 -13.11 6.00 -15.26
N ARG A 152 -12.27 5.69 -16.24
CA ARG A 152 -11.89 4.32 -16.55
C ARG A 152 -10.77 3.89 -15.59
N GLN A 153 -11.05 2.89 -14.75
CA GLN A 153 -10.16 2.48 -13.66
C GLN A 153 -9.96 0.96 -13.62
N TRP A 154 -8.89 0.54 -12.96
CA TRP A 154 -8.58 -0.87 -12.71
C TRP A 154 -9.27 -1.37 -11.44
N TYR A 155 -9.79 -2.59 -11.51
CA TYR A 155 -10.49 -3.25 -10.41
C TYR A 155 -10.03 -4.70 -10.29
N PHE A 156 -10.11 -5.23 -9.08
CA PHE A 156 -10.00 -6.66 -8.80
C PHE A 156 -11.38 -7.24 -8.48
N ARG A 157 -11.66 -8.47 -8.92
CA ARG A 157 -12.89 -9.21 -8.60
C ARG A 157 -12.85 -9.76 -7.18
N THR A 158 -12.76 -8.89 -6.19
CA THR A 158 -12.72 -9.27 -4.77
C THR A 158 -14.04 -9.92 -4.33
N LEU A 159 -15.18 -9.49 -4.89
CA LEU A 159 -16.50 -10.06 -4.57
C LEU A 159 -16.63 -11.55 -4.90
N ALA A 160 -15.91 -12.05 -5.92
CA ALA A 160 -15.88 -13.48 -6.23
C ALA A 160 -15.30 -14.34 -5.09
N TYR A 161 -14.60 -13.70 -4.15
CA TYR A 161 -13.99 -14.32 -2.97
C TYR A 161 -14.66 -13.85 -1.65
N SER A 162 -15.78 -13.13 -1.74
CA SER A 162 -16.56 -12.75 -0.56
C SER A 162 -17.38 -13.95 -0.04
N LYS A 163 -17.55 -14.04 1.28
CA LYS A 163 -18.52 -15.00 1.84
C LYS A 163 -19.93 -14.52 1.48
N VAL A 164 -20.80 -15.47 1.12
CA VAL A 164 -22.22 -15.18 0.89
C VAL A 164 -22.79 -14.45 2.11
N GLY A 165 -23.27 -13.22 1.92
CA GLY A 165 -23.82 -12.37 2.98
C GLY A 165 -22.84 -11.37 3.64
N GLN A 166 -21.54 -11.42 3.32
CA GLN A 166 -20.61 -10.33 3.60
C GLN A 166 -20.42 -9.51 2.33
N THR A 167 -21.36 -8.61 2.05
CA THR A 167 -21.08 -7.47 1.18
C THR A 167 -20.07 -6.58 1.90
N VAL A 168 -18.80 -6.78 1.60
CA VAL A 168 -17.89 -5.63 1.58
C VAL A 168 -18.42 -4.79 0.43
N ASP A 169 -18.99 -3.62 0.70
CA ASP A 169 -19.65 -2.73 -0.27
C ASP A 169 -18.64 -2.22 -1.32
N VAL A 170 -18.25 -3.13 -2.22
CA VAL A 170 -17.36 -2.87 -3.35
C VAL A 170 -18.19 -3.11 -4.60
N CYS A 171 -19.06 -2.15 -4.89
CA CYS A 171 -19.95 -2.08 -6.06
C CYS A 171 -21.01 -3.20 -6.15
N SER A 172 -22.28 -2.80 -6.11
CA SER A 172 -23.41 -3.63 -6.49
C SER A 172 -23.22 -4.16 -7.93
N ASP A 173 -22.97 -5.46 -8.06
CA ASP A 173 -22.88 -6.16 -9.34
C ASP A 173 -24.27 -6.22 -10.00
N LYS A 174 -24.52 -5.26 -10.90
CA LYS A 174 -25.36 -5.45 -12.08
C LYS A 174 -24.64 -4.81 -13.26
N ALA A 175 -23.63 -5.51 -13.79
CA ALA A 175 -23.10 -5.20 -15.10
C ALA A 175 -23.66 -6.26 -16.06
N ASP A 176 -24.51 -5.84 -16.99
CA ASP A 176 -24.96 -6.67 -18.10
C ASP A 176 -23.73 -7.16 -18.89
N PHE A 177 -23.63 -8.48 -19.00
CA PHE A 177 -22.55 -9.16 -19.71
C PHE A 177 -22.98 -9.40 -21.16
N THR A 178 -22.85 -8.39 -22.01
CA THR A 178 -22.71 -8.62 -23.45
C THR A 178 -21.25 -8.41 -23.81
N HIS A 179 -20.53 -9.52 -24.02
CA HIS A 179 -19.25 -9.49 -24.72
C HIS A 179 -19.49 -8.97 -26.14
N SER A 180 -19.14 -7.72 -26.42
CA SER A 180 -18.66 -7.36 -27.75
C SER A 180 -17.14 -7.38 -27.69
N SER A 181 -16.57 -8.48 -28.15
CA SER A 181 -15.27 -8.45 -28.79
C SER A 181 -15.41 -7.50 -29.97
N ASP A 182 -15.00 -6.25 -29.78
CA ASP A 182 -14.42 -5.41 -30.81
C ASP A 182 -14.00 -4.06 -30.19
N ASP A 183 -12.86 -3.60 -30.71
CA ASP A 183 -12.38 -2.23 -30.73
C ASP A 183 -11.29 -1.74 -29.75
N PHE A 184 -10.26 -1.23 -30.42
CA PHE A 184 -9.17 -0.34 -30.03
C PHE A 184 -7.90 -0.98 -29.48
N TYR A 185 -7.15 -1.58 -30.42
CA TYR A 185 -5.75 -1.16 -30.61
C TYR A 185 -5.74 0.32 -31.02
N LEU A 186 -5.16 1.17 -30.16
CA LEU A 186 -4.30 2.32 -30.46
C LEU A 186 -3.85 2.94 -29.12
#